data_AF-E9CQX6-F1
#
_entry.id   AF-E9CQX6-F1
#
_cell.length_a   1.000
_cell.length_b   1.000
_cell.length_c   1.000
_cell.angle_alpha   90.00
_cell.angle_beta   90.00
_cell.angle_gamma   90.00
#
_symmetry.space_group_name_H-M   'P 1'
#
loop_
_entity.id
_entity.type
_entity.pdbx_description
1 polymer ?
#
loop_
_entity_poly.entity_id
_entity_poly.type
_entity_poly.pdbx_seq_one_letter_code
_entity_poly.pdbx_strand_id
1 'polypeptide(L)'
;MKSIDKGQLLFLLIASLPVAWLIASVAVYPLNGVGLIQLLKTWRFGMLWQVLTDSHIRHDIWFNGIKSLGVGLCGSGLLITGLIVSTGRQLKVALFGDARFATDSDIRQSKQVSWGNEKEGGVIIGRYKGKLLRYTQPDFVSMGAGTRAGKGAGIVIPNLLDFNDSMVVLDPKQECYNI
;
A
#
# COMPACT_ATOMS: atom_id res chain seq x y z
N MET A 1 0.85 -1.54 -13.10
CA MET A 1 -0.29 -2.45 -12.89
C MET A 1 -0.10 -3.65 -13.78
N LYS A 2 -0.07 -4.87 -13.22
CA LYS A 2 -0.07 -6.10 -14.03
C LYS A 2 -1.39 -6.12 -14.79
N SER A 3 -1.36 -6.25 -16.11
CA SER A 3 -2.58 -6.35 -16.92
C SER A 3 -3.38 -7.57 -16.49
N ILE A 4 -4.69 -7.42 -16.39
CA ILE A 4 -5.60 -8.53 -16.10
C ILE A 4 -5.56 -9.47 -17.31
N ASP A 5 -5.25 -10.74 -17.07
CA ASP A 5 -5.22 -11.75 -18.12
C ASP A 5 -6.65 -12.11 -18.59
N LYS A 6 -6.80 -12.56 -19.84
CA LYS A 6 -8.09 -13.00 -20.39
C LYS A 6 -8.71 -14.12 -19.55
N GLY A 7 -7.90 -15.03 -19.02
CA GLY A 7 -8.37 -16.08 -18.11
C GLY A 7 -8.91 -15.54 -16.78
N GLN A 8 -8.27 -14.49 -16.24
CA GLN A 8 -8.73 -13.83 -15.02
C GLN A 8 -10.03 -13.07 -15.25
N LEU A 9 -10.16 -12.38 -16.38
CA LEU A 9 -11.38 -11.68 -16.74
C LEU A 9 -12.56 -12.64 -16.94
N LEU A 10 -12.32 -13.78 -17.60
CA LEU A 10 -13.32 -14.84 -17.74
C LEU A 10 -13.74 -15.41 -16.37
N PHE A 11 -12.77 -15.70 -15.50
CA PHE A 11 -13.06 -16.18 -14.13
C PHE A 11 -13.90 -15.18 -13.34
N LEU A 12 -13.56 -13.89 -13.39
CA LEU A 12 -14.32 -12.84 -12.70
C LEU A 12 -15.75 -12.69 -13.23
N LEU A 13 -15.94 -12.82 -14.55
CA LEU A 13 -17.29 -12.82 -15.14
C LEU A 13 -18.11 -14.01 -14.65
N ILE A 14 -17.54 -15.22 -14.66
CA ILE A 14 -18.24 -16.42 -14.17
C ILE A 14 -18.56 -16.31 -12.68
N ALA A 15 -17.59 -15.86 -11.87
CA ALA A 15 -17.77 -15.67 -10.44
C ALA A 15 -18.81 -14.58 -10.10
N SER A 16 -19.05 -13.63 -11.01
CA SER A 16 -20.06 -12.58 -10.81
C SER A 16 -21.50 -13.06 -10.99
N LEU A 17 -21.74 -14.13 -11.77
CA LEU A 17 -23.11 -14.59 -12.08
C LEU A 17 -23.92 -15.05 -10.85
N PRO A 18 -23.38 -15.89 -9.93
CA PRO A 18 -24.13 -16.28 -8.73
C PRO A 18 -24.38 -15.10 -7.79
N VAL A 19 -23.42 -14.18 -7.68
CA VAL A 19 -23.53 -12.98 -6.85
C VAL A 19 -24.56 -12.02 -7.44
N ALA A 20 -24.55 -11.84 -8.77
CA ALA A 20 -25.54 -11.07 -9.49
C ALA A 20 -26.95 -11.65 -9.30
N TRP A 21 -27.09 -12.97 -9.37
CA TRP A 21 -28.36 -13.66 -9.13
C TRP A 21 -28.87 -13.42 -7.69
N LEU A 22 -28.00 -13.52 -6.69
CA LEU A 22 -28.38 -13.26 -5.30
C LEU A 22 -28.84 -11.81 -5.09
N ILE A 23 -28.10 -10.84 -5.60
CA ILE A 23 -28.47 -9.42 -5.51
C ILE A 23 -29.77 -9.16 -6.26
N ALA A 24 -29.93 -9.71 -7.46
CA ALA A 24 -31.16 -9.60 -8.24
C ALA A 24 -32.35 -10.20 -7.47
N SER A 25 -32.18 -11.38 -6.86
CA SER A 25 -33.22 -12.05 -6.08
C SER A 25 -33.74 -11.20 -4.92
N VAL A 26 -32.87 -10.36 -4.33
CA VAL A 26 -33.24 -9.40 -3.29
C VAL A 26 -33.85 -8.15 -3.91
N ALA A 27 -33.30 -7.64 -5.01
CA ALA A 27 -33.72 -6.41 -5.66
C ALA A 27 -35.12 -6.48 -6.29
N VAL A 28 -35.63 -7.65 -6.65
CA VAL A 28 -37.02 -7.82 -7.15
C VAL A 28 -38.07 -7.28 -6.18
N TYR A 29 -37.87 -7.48 -4.88
CA TYR A 29 -38.85 -7.15 -3.84
C TYR A 29 -39.11 -5.63 -3.74
N PRO A 30 -38.09 -4.77 -3.50
CA PRO A 30 -38.31 -3.33 -3.42
C PRO A 30 -38.74 -2.74 -4.76
N LEU A 31 -38.30 -3.31 -5.90
CA LEU A 31 -38.76 -2.88 -7.22
C LEU A 31 -40.25 -3.15 -7.44
N ASN A 32 -40.82 -4.13 -6.74
CA ASN A 32 -42.24 -4.43 -6.74
C ASN A 32 -42.99 -3.85 -5.52
N GLY A 33 -42.39 -2.88 -4.83
CA GLY A 33 -43.04 -2.15 -3.73
C GLY A 33 -43.06 -2.87 -2.38
N VAL A 34 -42.33 -3.99 -2.22
CA VAL A 34 -42.21 -4.67 -0.93
C VAL A 34 -41.20 -3.95 -0.04
N GLY A 35 -41.62 -3.57 1.16
CA GLY A 35 -40.73 -2.90 2.13
C GLY A 35 -39.60 -3.79 2.63
N LEU A 36 -38.49 -3.19 3.07
CA LEU A 36 -37.28 -3.89 3.54
C LEU A 36 -37.55 -4.90 4.67
N ILE A 37 -38.44 -4.58 5.61
CA ILE A 37 -38.79 -5.46 6.74
C ILE A 37 -39.62 -6.66 6.26
N GLN A 38 -40.50 -6.44 5.29
CA GLN A 38 -41.30 -7.51 4.70
C GLN A 38 -40.42 -8.43 3.85
N LEU A 39 -39.49 -7.86 3.08
CA LEU A 39 -38.50 -8.60 2.30
C LEU A 39 -37.77 -9.62 3.17
N LEU A 40 -37.24 -9.23 4.33
CA LEU A 40 -36.52 -10.15 5.22
C LEU A 40 -37.40 -11.33 5.69
N LYS A 41 -38.71 -11.14 5.79
CA LYS A 41 -39.66 -12.19 6.20
C LYS A 41 -40.17 -13.04 5.03
N THR A 42 -40.27 -12.46 3.84
CA THR A 42 -40.87 -13.10 2.65
C THR A 42 -39.85 -13.54 1.63
N TRP A 43 -38.55 -13.33 1.89
CA TRP A 43 -37.50 -13.66 0.95
C TRP A 43 -37.47 -15.16 0.64
N ARG A 44 -37.58 -15.46 -0.64
CA ARG A 44 -37.56 -16.79 -1.23
C ARG A 44 -36.58 -16.78 -2.40
N PHE A 45 -35.59 -17.67 -2.35
CA PHE A 45 -34.54 -17.79 -3.36
C PHE A 45 -35.10 -18.00 -4.79
N GLY A 46 -36.17 -18.79 -4.92
CA GLY A 46 -36.80 -19.07 -6.22
C GLY A 46 -37.75 -18.00 -6.75
N MET A 47 -38.00 -16.90 -6.02
CA MET A 47 -38.99 -15.90 -6.45
C MET A 47 -38.62 -15.23 -7.78
N LEU A 48 -37.35 -14.85 -7.97
CA LEU A 48 -36.90 -14.25 -9.22
C LEU A 48 -37.08 -15.21 -10.41
N TRP A 49 -36.79 -16.50 -10.21
CA TRP A 49 -37.02 -17.53 -11.23
C TRP A 49 -38.51 -17.60 -11.60
N GLN A 50 -39.39 -17.67 -10.60
CA GLN A 50 -40.84 -17.70 -10.80
C GLN A 50 -41.33 -16.45 -11.54
N VAL A 51 -40.87 -15.25 -11.15
CA VAL A 51 -41.21 -13.98 -11.81
C VAL A 51 -40.82 -13.97 -13.28
N LEU A 52 -39.74 -14.64 -13.66
CA LEU A 52 -39.24 -14.67 -15.03
C LEU A 52 -39.86 -15.78 -15.89
N THR A 53 -40.22 -16.92 -15.30
CA THR A 53 -40.70 -18.11 -16.04
C THR A 53 -42.22 -18.26 -16.10
N ASP A 54 -42.95 -17.70 -15.14
CA ASP A 54 -44.39 -17.85 -15.07
C ASP A 54 -45.10 -16.90 -16.05
N SER A 55 -45.98 -17.47 -16.88
CA SER A 55 -46.70 -16.75 -17.94
C SER A 55 -47.92 -15.99 -17.44
N HIS A 56 -48.37 -16.22 -16.19
CA HIS A 56 -49.57 -15.60 -15.62
C HIS A 56 -49.28 -14.36 -14.77
N ILE A 57 -48.03 -13.89 -14.77
CA ILE A 57 -47.60 -12.73 -13.99
C ILE A 57 -47.88 -11.45 -14.76
N ARG A 58 -48.34 -10.42 -14.04
CA ARG A 58 -48.59 -9.10 -14.63
C ARG A 58 -47.32 -8.53 -15.26
N HIS A 59 -47.47 -7.89 -16.42
CA HIS A 59 -46.35 -7.38 -17.20
C HIS A 59 -45.44 -6.41 -16.43
N ASP A 60 -46.00 -5.59 -15.54
CA ASP A 60 -45.25 -4.67 -14.68
C ASP A 60 -44.27 -5.40 -13.74
N ILE A 61 -44.72 -6.49 -13.11
CA ILE A 61 -43.91 -7.31 -12.22
C ILE A 61 -42.79 -8.02 -12.99
N TRP A 62 -43.09 -8.51 -14.20
CA TRP A 62 -42.11 -9.14 -15.07
C TRP A 62 -41.03 -8.16 -15.52
N PHE A 63 -41.40 -6.94 -15.93
CA PHE A 63 -40.44 -5.87 -16.27
C PHE A 63 -39.55 -5.50 -15.08
N ASN A 64 -40.09 -5.46 -13.87
CA ASN A 64 -39.31 -5.24 -12.65
C ASN A 64 -38.36 -6.40 -12.34
N GLY A 65 -38.75 -7.64 -12.68
CA GLY A 65 -37.88 -8.81 -12.67
C GLY A 65 -36.65 -8.62 -13.57
N ILE A 66 -36.83 -8.15 -14.80
CA ILE A 66 -35.71 -7.85 -15.71
C ILE A 66 -34.82 -6.73 -15.17
N LYS A 67 -35.40 -5.65 -14.65
CA LYS A 67 -34.63 -4.55 -14.04
C LYS A 67 -33.78 -5.05 -12.87
N SER A 68 -34.30 -5.97 -12.07
CA SER A 68 -33.58 -6.55 -10.94
C SER A 68 -32.32 -7.32 -11.36
N LEU A 69 -32.33 -7.98 -12.53
CA LEU A 69 -31.14 -8.63 -13.10
C LEU A 69 -30.06 -7.61 -13.46
N GLY A 70 -30.45 -6.45 -14.00
CA GLY A 70 -29.53 -5.34 -14.26
C GLY A 70 -28.91 -4.78 -12.97
N VAL A 71 -29.73 -4.61 -11.92
CA VAL A 71 -29.24 -4.22 -10.58
C VAL A 71 -28.28 -5.27 -10.02
N GLY A 72 -28.59 -6.56 -10.19
CA GLY A 72 -27.73 -7.67 -9.79
C GLY A 72 -26.37 -7.64 -10.46
N LEU A 73 -26.33 -7.48 -11.79
CA LEU A 73 -25.09 -7.39 -12.56
C LEU A 73 -24.24 -6.19 -12.13
N CYS A 74 -24.83 -5.00 -12.08
CA CYS A 74 -24.11 -3.79 -11.64
C CYS A 74 -23.60 -3.92 -10.20
N GLY A 75 -24.42 -4.43 -9.28
CA GLY A 75 -24.06 -4.64 -7.89
C GLY A 75 -22.90 -5.65 -7.74
N SER A 76 -22.96 -6.77 -8.45
CA SER A 76 -21.89 -7.78 -8.42
C SER A 76 -20.56 -7.25 -8.94
N GLY A 77 -20.57 -6.44 -10.01
CA GLY A 77 -19.38 -5.79 -10.55
C GLY A 77 -18.74 -4.83 -9.56
N LEU A 78 -19.55 -4.00 -8.87
CA LEU A 78 -19.06 -3.07 -7.85
C LEU A 78 -18.48 -3.81 -6.63
N LEU A 79 -19.12 -4.88 -6.17
CA LEU A 79 -18.61 -5.66 -5.05
C LEU A 79 -17.27 -6.34 -5.39
N ILE A 80 -17.18 -6.98 -6.55
CA ILE A 80 -15.96 -7.68 -6.98
C ILE A 80 -14.81 -6.69 -7.17
N THR A 81 -15.06 -5.55 -7.82
CA THR A 81 -14.05 -4.50 -7.98
C THR A 81 -13.60 -3.94 -6.62
N GLY A 82 -14.54 -3.70 -5.70
CA GLY A 82 -14.23 -3.29 -4.32
C GLY A 82 -13.35 -4.30 -3.57
N LEU A 83 -13.66 -5.59 -3.67
CA LEU A 83 -12.86 -6.67 -3.06
C LEU A 83 -11.46 -6.76 -3.67
N ILE A 84 -11.33 -6.61 -5.00
CA ILE A 84 -10.02 -6.62 -5.69
C ILE A 84 -9.18 -5.43 -5.25
N VAL A 85 -9.76 -4.23 -5.19
CA VAL A 85 -9.05 -3.02 -4.74
C VAL A 85 -8.62 -3.15 -3.27
N SER A 86 -9.48 -3.71 -2.41
CA SER A 86 -9.15 -3.95 -1.00
C SER A 86 -8.02 -4.97 -0.84
N THR A 87 -8.07 -6.07 -1.60
CA THR A 87 -7.08 -7.15 -1.51
C THR A 87 -5.76 -6.77 -2.20
N GLY A 88 -5.80 -5.95 -3.24
CA GLY A 88 -4.62 -5.43 -3.94
C GLY A 88 -3.77 -4.47 -3.09
N ARG A 89 -4.26 -4.04 -1.93
CA ARG A 89 -3.50 -3.29 -0.92
C ARG A 89 -2.64 -4.16 -0.02
N GLN A 90 -2.59 -5.48 -0.23
CA GLN A 90 -1.62 -6.35 0.45
C GLN A 90 -0.21 -5.83 0.13
N LEU A 91 0.41 -5.20 1.12
CA LEU A 91 1.76 -4.68 1.06
C LEU A 91 2.66 -5.84 0.63
N LYS A 92 3.39 -5.67 -0.47
CA LYS A 92 4.39 -6.65 -0.89
C LYS A 92 5.46 -6.72 0.21
N VAL A 93 5.34 -7.68 1.12
CA VAL A 93 6.36 -7.92 2.13
C VAL A 93 7.52 -8.63 1.42
N ALA A 94 8.64 -7.95 1.25
CA ALA A 94 9.85 -8.56 0.73
C ALA A 94 10.38 -9.59 1.73
N LEU A 95 10.63 -10.83 1.28
CA LEU A 95 11.03 -11.94 2.15
C LEU A 95 12.35 -11.68 2.93
N PHE A 96 13.26 -10.89 2.35
CA PHE A 96 14.58 -10.63 2.92
C PHE A 96 14.74 -9.17 3.40
N GLY A 97 13.63 -8.46 3.56
CA GLY A 97 13.63 -7.02 3.73
C GLY A 97 13.65 -6.28 2.39
N ASP A 98 13.08 -5.09 2.39
CA ASP A 98 13.04 -4.21 1.23
C ASP A 98 14.00 -3.04 1.45
N ALA A 99 14.81 -2.72 0.44
CA ALA A 99 15.73 -1.59 0.52
C ALA A 99 14.92 -0.31 0.27
N ARG A 100 14.70 0.47 1.33
CA ARG A 100 14.00 1.76 1.26
C ARG A 100 14.77 2.84 1.99
N PHE A 101 14.56 4.09 1.56
CA PHE A 101 15.05 5.23 2.31
C PHE A 101 14.39 5.27 3.70
N ALA A 102 15.20 5.64 4.70
CA ALA A 102 14.75 5.80 6.07
C ALA A 102 13.81 7.01 6.19
N THR A 103 12.77 6.87 7.00
CA THR A 103 11.89 7.95 7.44
C THR A 103 12.38 8.55 8.75
N ASP A 104 11.80 9.68 9.16
CA ASP A 104 12.03 10.25 10.50
C ASP A 104 11.84 9.25 11.64
N SER A 105 10.83 8.37 11.53
CA SER A 105 10.57 7.37 12.57
C SER A 105 11.66 6.31 12.61
N ASP A 106 12.16 5.89 11.44
CA ASP A 106 13.24 4.90 11.38
C ASP A 106 14.52 5.46 12.00
N ILE A 107 14.85 6.73 11.72
CA ILE A 107 16.03 7.39 12.29
C ILE A 107 15.91 7.47 13.81
N ARG A 108 14.74 7.86 14.34
CA ARG A 108 14.50 7.98 15.79
C ARG A 108 14.50 6.65 16.53
N GLN A 109 14.08 5.57 15.87
CA GLN A 109 14.03 4.23 16.45
C GLN A 109 15.35 3.48 16.28
N SER A 110 16.19 3.90 15.33
CA SER A 110 17.49 3.30 15.10
C SER A 110 18.38 3.52 16.32
N LYS A 111 19.02 2.44 16.77
CA LYS A 111 20.09 2.50 17.75
C LYS A 111 21.45 2.82 17.11
N GLN A 112 21.52 2.78 15.78
CA GLN A 112 22.77 2.90 15.04
C GLN A 112 23.15 4.35 14.73
N VAL A 113 22.14 5.21 14.61
CA VAL A 113 22.33 6.61 14.25
C VAL A 113 21.73 7.54 15.28
N SER A 114 22.46 8.60 15.58
CA SER A 114 21.99 9.74 16.37
C SER A 114 21.62 10.90 15.46
N TRP A 115 20.51 11.57 15.75
CA TRP A 115 20.02 12.70 14.95
C TRP A 115 19.89 13.96 15.80
N GLY A 116 20.86 14.86 15.64
CA GLY A 116 20.90 16.14 16.33
C GLY A 116 21.23 16.07 17.82
N ASN A 117 21.82 14.97 18.29
CA ASN A 117 22.38 14.86 19.63
C ASN A 117 23.91 14.81 19.56
N GLU A 118 24.53 15.97 19.74
CA GLU A 118 26.00 16.11 19.68
C GLU A 118 26.72 15.41 20.84
N LYS A 119 26.00 15.04 21.92
CA LYS A 119 26.59 14.40 23.10
C LYS A 119 26.83 12.91 22.93
N GLU A 120 26.17 12.26 21.98
CA GLU A 120 26.32 10.81 21.75
C GLU A 120 27.64 10.45 21.04
N GLY A 121 28.43 11.45 20.62
CA GLY A 121 29.67 11.21 19.88
C GLY A 121 29.41 10.53 18.54
N GLY A 122 30.39 9.75 18.07
CA GLY A 122 30.31 9.01 16.82
C GLY A 122 30.70 9.82 15.58
N VAL A 123 30.67 9.14 14.43
CA VAL A 123 31.12 9.70 13.14
C VAL A 123 29.96 10.43 12.47
N ILE A 124 30.14 11.69 12.10
CA ILE A 124 29.20 12.44 11.26
C ILE A 124 29.12 11.77 9.88
N ILE A 125 27.93 11.27 9.53
CA ILE A 125 27.66 10.63 8.23
C ILE A 125 26.83 11.51 7.30
N GLY A 126 26.27 12.61 7.80
CA GLY A 126 25.55 13.57 6.98
C GLY A 126 24.70 14.55 7.77
N ARG A 127 23.76 15.19 7.07
CA ARG A 127 22.82 16.16 7.65
C ARG A 127 21.41 15.84 7.17
N TYR A 128 20.48 15.72 8.12
CA TYR A 128 19.07 15.50 7.85
C TYR A 128 18.23 16.57 8.53
N LYS A 129 17.37 17.26 7.77
CA LYS A 129 16.50 18.36 8.25
C LYS A 129 17.23 19.38 9.15
N GLY A 130 18.40 19.82 8.67
CA GLY A 130 19.21 20.85 9.34
C GLY A 130 20.03 20.37 10.55
N LYS A 131 19.90 19.11 10.97
CA LYS A 131 20.67 18.55 12.08
C LYS A 131 21.64 17.48 11.60
N LEU A 132 22.78 17.36 12.29
CA LEU A 132 23.76 16.33 11.99
C LEU A 132 23.20 14.93 12.26
N LEU A 133 23.53 14.01 11.37
CA LEU A 133 23.30 12.59 11.53
C LEU A 133 24.65 11.93 11.83
N ARG A 134 24.74 11.25 12.96
CA ARG A 134 25.97 10.59 13.41
C ARG A 134 25.75 9.09 13.52
N TYR A 135 26.77 8.32 13.18
CA TYR A 135 26.81 6.88 13.39
C TYR A 135 27.55 6.57 14.68
N THR A 136 26.90 5.86 15.60
CA THR A 136 27.36 5.71 17.00
C THR A 136 27.80 4.29 17.36
N GLN A 137 27.69 3.34 16.44
CA GLN A 137 28.08 1.95 16.69
C GLN A 137 29.57 1.74 16.41
N PRO A 138 30.19 0.74 17.05
CA PRO A 138 31.61 0.42 16.86
C PRO A 138 31.91 -0.29 15.53
N ASP A 139 30.98 -0.28 14.58
CA ASP A 139 31.12 -0.93 13.27
C ASP A 139 31.91 -0.04 12.29
N PHE A 140 32.42 -0.67 11.22
CA PHE A 140 33.14 0.05 10.17
C PHE A 140 32.20 0.85 9.26
N VAL A 141 32.58 2.08 8.96
CA VAL A 141 31.87 2.95 8.01
C VAL A 141 32.72 3.13 6.75
N SER A 142 32.11 2.98 5.58
CA SER A 142 32.75 3.19 4.27
C SER A 142 31.98 4.23 3.45
N MET A 143 32.73 5.09 2.75
CA MET A 143 32.16 6.13 1.88
C MET A 143 32.68 5.98 0.46
N GLY A 144 31.75 5.76 -0.47
CA GLY A 144 31.98 5.89 -1.91
C GLY A 144 31.75 7.33 -2.36
N ALA A 145 32.78 7.98 -2.91
CA ALA A 145 32.66 9.30 -3.50
C ALA A 145 33.65 9.47 -4.66
N GLY A 146 33.15 10.03 -5.78
CA GLY A 146 33.96 10.34 -6.96
C GLY A 146 34.98 11.46 -6.73
N THR A 147 35.83 11.71 -7.72
CA THR A 147 36.75 12.86 -7.69
C THR A 147 35.96 14.17 -7.66
N ARG A 148 36.43 15.15 -6.88
CA ARG A 148 35.78 16.48 -6.70
C ARG A 148 34.34 16.45 -6.15
N ALA A 149 33.87 15.32 -5.62
CA ALA A 149 32.55 15.21 -4.98
C ALA A 149 32.47 15.86 -3.58
N GLY A 150 33.59 16.40 -3.08
CA GLY A 150 33.63 17.08 -1.78
C GLY A 150 33.77 16.14 -0.57
N LYS A 151 34.21 14.88 -0.73
CA LYS A 151 34.38 13.94 0.40
C LYS A 151 35.27 14.47 1.53
N GLY A 152 36.33 15.22 1.17
CA GLY A 152 37.22 15.88 2.12
C GLY A 152 36.45 16.91 2.95
N ALA A 153 36.00 17.98 2.30
CA ALA A 153 35.30 19.09 2.95
C ALA A 153 33.95 18.72 3.61
N GLY A 154 33.22 17.74 3.06
CA GLY A 154 31.87 17.40 3.52
C GLY A 154 31.82 16.37 4.64
N ILE A 155 32.86 15.54 4.80
CA ILE A 155 32.84 14.40 5.72
C ILE A 155 34.16 14.27 6.48
N VAL A 156 35.31 14.22 5.79
CA VAL A 156 36.61 14.02 6.45
C VAL A 156 36.94 15.17 7.40
N ILE A 157 36.90 16.41 6.91
CA ILE A 157 37.24 17.61 7.69
C ILE A 157 36.27 17.81 8.87
N PRO A 158 34.94 17.75 8.69
CA PRO A 158 34.01 17.86 9.81
C PRO A 158 34.24 16.81 10.89
N ASN A 159 34.50 15.56 10.51
CA ASN A 159 34.81 14.51 11.49
C ASN A 159 36.15 14.75 12.17
N LEU A 160 37.19 15.21 11.46
CA LEU A 160 38.48 15.53 12.08
C LEU A 160 38.37 16.60 13.16
N LEU A 161 37.49 17.58 12.98
CA LEU A 161 37.31 18.68 13.92
C LEU A 161 36.34 18.35 15.07
N ASP A 162 35.39 17.44 14.85
CA ASP A 162 34.30 17.12 15.79
C ASP A 162 34.52 15.83 16.58
N PHE A 163 35.37 14.92 16.10
CA PHE A 163 35.57 13.63 16.75
C PHE A 163 36.29 13.80 18.08
N ASN A 164 35.64 13.37 19.16
CA ASN A 164 36.11 13.61 20.53
C ASN A 164 37.28 12.72 20.97
N ASP A 165 37.58 11.67 20.21
CA ASP A 165 38.62 10.69 20.53
C ASP A 165 39.85 10.83 19.63
N SER A 166 40.84 9.97 19.84
CA SER A 166 42.05 9.95 19.03
C SER A 166 41.78 9.41 17.63
N MET A 167 42.35 10.06 16.61
CA MET A 167 42.23 9.62 15.21
C MET A 167 43.60 9.61 14.52
N VAL A 168 43.81 8.59 13.68
CA VAL A 168 44.95 8.51 12.76
C VAL A 168 44.41 8.70 11.33
N VAL A 169 44.92 9.69 10.62
CA VAL A 169 44.45 10.04 9.27
C VAL A 169 45.56 9.81 8.25
N LEU A 170 45.24 9.02 7.23
CA LEU A 170 46.07 8.93 6.03
C LEU A 170 45.75 10.10 5.10
N ASP A 171 46.63 11.10 5.08
CA ASP A 171 46.44 12.33 4.33
C ASP A 171 47.53 12.54 3.26
N PRO A 172 47.46 11.85 2.12
CA PRO A 172 48.46 11.96 1.05
C PRO A 172 48.46 13.35 0.38
N LYS A 173 47.41 14.14 0.58
CA LYS A 173 47.27 15.48 -0.03
C LYS A 173 47.59 16.62 0.94
N GLN A 174 47.84 16.30 2.21
CA GLN A 174 48.06 17.30 3.26
C GLN A 174 46.88 18.27 3.43
N GLU A 175 45.67 17.89 2.99
CA GLU A 175 44.47 18.73 3.13
C GLU A 175 43.94 18.70 4.56
N CYS A 176 44.19 17.63 5.31
CA CYS A 176 43.81 17.46 6.71
C CYS A 176 44.82 18.10 7.66
N TYR A 177 46.11 18.05 7.31
CA TYR A 177 47.17 18.64 8.13
C TYR A 177 47.17 20.18 8.13
N ASN A 178 46.75 20.81 7.03
CA ASN A 178 46.81 22.26 6.82
C ASN A 178 45.50 22.99 7.17
N ILE A 179 44.61 22.37 7.94
CA ILE A 179 43.33 22.96 8.38
C ILE A 179 43.60 23.81 9.61
#